data_AF-Q1DGB0-F1
#
_entry.id   AF-Q1DGB0-F1
#
_cell.length_a   1.000
_cell.length_b   1.000
_cell.length_c   1.000
_cell.angle_alpha   90.00
_cell.angle_beta   90.00
_cell.angle_gamma   90.00
#
_symmetry.space_group_name_H-M   'P 1'
#
loop_
_entity.id
_entity.type
_entity.pdbx_description
1 polymer ?
#
loop_
_entity_poly.entity_id
_entity_poly.type
_entity_poly.pdbx_seq_one_letter_code
_entity_poly.pdbx_strand_id
1 'polypeptide(L)'
;MNGRNAEHRIALFIDFENLVTNTGISSASFDLQPSLDRLLEKGKVVFRRAYCDWSRFAEAKIRLHEFGVELIDVPPSTRAGKNGADMRLVIDALELCYARESIDTFVIGSGDSDFCPLAYKLRENGRTVIGLAVKESTSPLFVKACDEFIYLRPRQSRSDKGDKEKGRQSVSAEEAGHGKRGGRQGRDEKGRGDKEKTPQGGGKSQPKTEVPDIAREVVQSMLARATGPVNPSLIKEAIVRKEPDFDEREHGFSTFARLLAALEQQGLLRRIQQGRQWYVVAADFDVGGGDTKGKKRGPAHAAEEDDELESYPDPDEDEG
;
A
#
# COMPACT_ATOMS: atom_id res chain seq x y z
N MET A 1 -34.09 11.29 -14.84
CA MET A 1 -33.93 10.64 -13.52
C MET A 1 -32.45 10.59 -13.22
N ASN A 2 -32.00 11.37 -12.24
CA ASN A 2 -30.58 11.51 -11.87
C ASN A 2 -29.99 10.15 -11.48
N GLY A 3 -29.08 9.64 -12.30
CA GLY A 3 -28.22 8.52 -11.92
C GLY A 3 -27.38 8.95 -10.73
N ARG A 4 -27.70 8.41 -9.55
CA ARG A 4 -26.82 8.54 -8.39
C ARG A 4 -25.48 7.93 -8.80
N ASN A 5 -24.40 8.68 -8.65
CA ASN A 5 -23.04 8.12 -8.60
C ASN A 5 -23.01 7.18 -7.39
N ALA A 6 -23.44 5.95 -7.58
CA ALA A 6 -23.34 4.91 -6.57
C ALA A 6 -21.86 4.54 -6.51
N GLU A 7 -21.18 4.98 -5.44
CA GLU A 7 -19.81 4.60 -5.18
C GLU A 7 -19.76 3.07 -5.06
N HIS A 8 -18.99 2.41 -5.94
CA HIS A 8 -18.82 0.97 -5.95
C HIS A 8 -18.36 0.46 -4.59
N ARG A 9 -18.94 -0.65 -4.13
CA ARG A 9 -18.59 -1.24 -2.85
C ARG A 9 -17.90 -2.56 -3.08
N ILE A 10 -16.67 -2.61 -2.61
CA ILE A 10 -15.74 -3.69 -2.89
C ILE A 10 -15.58 -4.58 -1.66
N ALA A 11 -15.68 -5.90 -1.88
CA ALA A 11 -15.31 -6.92 -0.92
C ALA A 11 -14.03 -7.64 -1.35
N LEU A 12 -13.03 -7.67 -0.48
CA LEU A 12 -11.74 -8.30 -0.71
C LEU A 12 -11.63 -9.60 0.10
N PHE A 13 -11.38 -10.70 -0.59
CA PHE A 13 -11.14 -12.03 -0.04
C PHE A 13 -9.75 -12.48 -0.44
N ILE A 14 -8.87 -12.73 0.54
CA ILE A 14 -7.47 -13.08 0.31
C ILE A 14 -7.25 -14.54 0.70
N ASP A 15 -6.80 -15.33 -0.26
CA ASP A 15 -6.18 -16.63 0.00
C ASP A 15 -4.69 -16.39 0.29
N PHE A 16 -4.36 -16.30 1.58
CA PHE A 16 -3.03 -15.87 1.98
C PHE A 16 -1.97 -16.94 1.68
N GLU A 17 -2.33 -18.22 1.80
CA GLU A 17 -1.39 -19.31 1.55
C GLU A 17 -0.97 -19.34 0.08
N ASN A 18 -1.90 -19.14 -0.86
CA ASN A 18 -1.59 -19.12 -2.29
C ASN A 18 -0.77 -17.89 -2.69
N LEU A 19 -1.06 -16.71 -2.13
CA LEU A 19 -0.34 -15.48 -2.44
C LEU A 19 1.11 -15.44 -1.93
N VAL A 20 1.46 -16.26 -0.93
CA VAL A 20 2.79 -16.27 -0.33
C VAL A 20 3.59 -17.50 -0.73
N THR A 21 2.99 -18.69 -0.70
CA THR A 21 3.73 -19.95 -0.85
C THR A 21 4.19 -20.20 -2.29
N ASN A 22 3.36 -19.85 -3.27
CA ASN A 22 3.62 -20.15 -4.68
C ASN A 22 4.30 -19.01 -5.45
N THR A 23 4.67 -17.93 -4.76
CA THR A 23 5.07 -16.66 -5.40
C THR A 23 6.52 -16.26 -5.11
N GLY A 24 7.19 -16.96 -4.19
CA GLY A 24 8.52 -16.57 -3.71
C GLY A 24 8.52 -15.29 -2.87
N ILE A 25 7.35 -14.72 -2.56
CA ILE A 25 7.20 -13.64 -1.61
C ILE A 25 7.29 -14.22 -0.20
N SER A 26 8.15 -13.65 0.64
CA SER A 26 8.12 -14.00 2.05
C SER A 26 6.86 -13.40 2.67
N SER A 27 6.25 -14.11 3.62
CA SER A 27 5.22 -13.55 4.51
C SER A 27 5.65 -12.20 5.09
N ALA A 28 6.96 -11.99 5.30
CA ALA A 28 7.59 -10.73 5.73
C ALA A 28 7.57 -9.61 4.68
N SER A 29 7.64 -9.94 3.39
CA SER A 29 7.73 -8.99 2.27
C SER A 29 6.43 -8.79 1.51
N PHE A 30 5.37 -9.54 1.85
CA PHE A 30 4.02 -9.33 1.32
C PHE A 30 3.52 -7.92 1.65
N ASP A 31 3.28 -7.12 0.60
CA ASP A 31 2.80 -5.75 0.72
C ASP A 31 1.50 -5.61 -0.06
N LEU A 32 0.41 -5.44 0.68
CA LEU A 32 -0.94 -5.33 0.13
C LEU A 32 -1.27 -3.88 -0.27
N GLN A 33 -0.50 -2.89 0.20
CA GLN A 33 -0.78 -1.47 0.02
C GLN A 33 -0.94 -1.08 -1.46
N PRO A 34 -0.03 -1.44 -2.39
CA PRO A 34 -0.15 -1.02 -3.78
C PRO A 34 -1.41 -1.54 -4.46
N SER A 35 -1.89 -2.72 -4.03
CA SER A 35 -3.12 -3.29 -4.55
C SER A 35 -4.35 -2.67 -3.91
N LEU A 36 -4.32 -2.35 -2.61
CA LEU A 36 -5.40 -1.62 -1.95
C LEU A 36 -5.59 -0.23 -2.55
N ASP A 37 -4.51 0.48 -2.85
CA ASP A 37 -4.58 1.79 -3.49
C ASP A 37 -5.30 1.71 -4.84
N ARG A 38 -4.99 0.68 -5.65
CA ARG A 38 -5.68 0.42 -6.92
C ARG A 38 -7.15 0.03 -6.75
N LEU A 39 -7.50 -0.63 -5.65
CA LEU A 39 -8.89 -0.96 -5.34
C LEU A 39 -9.67 0.28 -4.89
N LEU A 40 -9.03 1.17 -4.12
CA LEU A 40 -9.63 2.44 -3.69
C LEU A 40 -9.92 3.38 -4.86
N GLU A 41 -9.15 3.30 -5.96
CA GLU A 41 -9.47 4.01 -7.21
C GLU A 41 -10.79 3.51 -7.86
N LYS A 42 -11.19 2.27 -7.59
CA LYS A 42 -12.38 1.64 -8.19
C LYS A 42 -13.63 1.83 -7.34
N GLY A 43 -13.48 1.97 -6.04
CA GLY A 43 -14.59 2.08 -5.11
C GLY A 43 -14.16 1.94 -3.67
N LYS A 44 -15.15 2.00 -2.79
CA LYS A 44 -14.94 1.86 -1.36
C LYS A 44 -14.79 0.39 -1.00
N VAL A 45 -13.60 0.01 -0.54
CA VAL A 45 -13.37 -1.32 0.03
C VAL A 45 -13.99 -1.38 1.43
N VAL A 46 -15.16 -2.02 1.52
CA VAL A 46 -15.99 -2.09 2.73
C VAL A 46 -15.85 -3.40 3.49
N PHE A 47 -15.25 -4.42 2.86
CA PHE A 47 -15.05 -5.74 3.44
C PHE A 47 -13.68 -6.27 3.05
N ARG A 48 -12.92 -6.79 4.02
CA ARG A 48 -11.57 -7.34 3.81
C ARG A 48 -11.36 -8.54 4.73
N ARG A 49 -11.18 -9.72 4.15
CA ARG A 49 -10.84 -10.95 4.87
C ARG A 49 -9.65 -11.65 4.26
N ALA A 50 -8.83 -12.26 5.10
CA ALA A 50 -7.79 -13.19 4.69
C ALA A 50 -8.01 -14.55 5.35
N TYR A 51 -7.82 -15.61 4.58
CA TYR A 51 -8.04 -17.00 4.97
C TYR A 51 -6.71 -17.73 4.95
N CYS A 52 -6.37 -18.39 6.06
CA CYS A 52 -5.13 -19.14 6.20
C CYS A 52 -5.16 -20.04 7.45
N ASP A 53 -4.28 -21.04 7.48
CA ASP A 53 -3.80 -21.60 8.75
C ASP A 53 -2.76 -20.65 9.34
N TRP A 54 -3.18 -19.78 10.25
CA TRP A 54 -2.30 -18.74 10.75
C TRP A 54 -1.25 -19.25 11.73
N SER A 55 -1.29 -20.53 12.12
CA SER A 55 -0.18 -21.15 12.87
C SER A 55 1.12 -21.14 12.05
N ARG A 56 1.01 -21.14 10.72
CA ARG A 56 2.14 -21.17 9.77
C ARG A 56 2.65 -19.77 9.38
N PHE A 57 1.85 -18.72 9.60
CA PHE A 57 2.11 -17.37 9.07
C PHE A 57 1.93 -16.26 10.12
N ALA A 58 2.40 -16.49 11.35
CA ALA A 58 2.23 -15.55 12.47
C ALA A 58 2.78 -14.14 12.19
N GLU A 59 3.89 -14.01 11.46
CA GLU A 59 4.53 -12.73 11.15
C GLU A 59 3.71 -11.83 10.21
N ALA A 60 2.80 -12.40 9.43
CA ALA A 60 1.95 -11.66 8.51
C ALA A 60 0.74 -11.01 9.19
N LYS A 61 0.33 -11.53 10.36
CA LYS A 61 -0.88 -11.09 11.08
C LYS A 61 -0.86 -9.59 11.37
N ILE A 62 0.26 -9.09 11.88
CA ILE A 62 0.40 -7.68 12.29
C ILE A 62 0.15 -6.76 11.09
N ARG A 63 0.81 -7.04 9.96
CA ARG A 63 0.68 -6.22 8.74
C ARG A 63 -0.72 -6.25 8.15
N LEU A 64 -1.35 -7.43 8.09
CA LEU A 64 -2.72 -7.54 7.59
C LEU A 64 -3.71 -6.80 8.49
N HIS A 65 -3.50 -6.84 9.82
CA HIS A 65 -4.30 -6.08 10.76
C HIS A 65 -4.14 -4.55 10.58
N GLU A 66 -2.93 -4.05 10.27
CA GLU A 66 -2.70 -2.64 9.93
C GLU A 66 -3.52 -2.18 8.71
N PHE A 67 -3.81 -3.09 7.77
CA PHE A 67 -4.66 -2.82 6.61
C PHE A 67 -6.17 -3.00 6.88
N GLY A 68 -6.55 -3.28 8.13
CA GLY A 68 -7.93 -3.57 8.52
C GLY A 68 -8.48 -4.83 7.86
N VAL A 69 -7.64 -5.84 7.66
CA VAL A 69 -8.04 -7.15 7.14
C VAL A 69 -8.41 -8.04 8.32
N GLU A 70 -9.64 -8.56 8.32
CA GLU A 70 -10.08 -9.57 9.28
C GLU A 70 -9.41 -10.91 8.95
N LEU A 71 -8.81 -11.55 9.96
CA LEU A 71 -8.05 -12.79 9.80
C LEU A 71 -8.93 -13.98 10.18
N ILE A 72 -9.29 -14.80 9.19
CA ILE A 72 -10.07 -16.02 9.40
C ILE A 72 -9.10 -17.18 9.51
N ASP A 73 -9.02 -17.76 10.70
CA ASP A 73 -8.18 -18.93 10.96
C ASP A 73 -8.89 -20.20 10.51
N VAL A 74 -8.21 -20.97 9.66
CA VAL A 74 -8.72 -22.23 9.13
C VAL A 74 -7.68 -23.32 9.33
N PRO A 75 -7.62 -23.91 10.54
CA PRO A 75 -6.70 -25.00 10.82
C PRO A 75 -7.05 -26.24 9.97
N PRO A 76 -6.05 -27.05 9.58
CA PRO A 76 -6.29 -28.24 8.78
C PRO A 76 -7.14 -29.25 9.56
N SER A 77 -8.25 -29.70 8.98
CA SER A 77 -9.17 -30.66 9.61
C SER A 77 -8.62 -32.09 9.64
N THR A 78 -7.68 -32.43 8.75
CA THR A 78 -6.97 -33.72 8.69
C THR A 78 -5.59 -33.56 8.04
N ARG A 79 -4.72 -34.57 8.15
CA ARG A 79 -3.37 -34.60 7.53
C ARG A 79 -3.38 -34.45 5.99
N ALA A 80 -4.54 -34.64 5.35
CA ALA A 80 -4.76 -34.49 3.91
C ALA A 80 -5.61 -33.24 3.54
N GLY A 81 -6.15 -32.52 4.52
CA GLY A 81 -7.12 -31.42 4.35
C GLY A 81 -6.47 -30.09 3.99
N LYS A 82 -5.93 -29.98 2.77
CA LYS A 82 -5.21 -28.79 2.30
C LYS A 82 -6.11 -27.64 1.80
N ASN A 83 -7.39 -27.89 1.56
CA ASN A 83 -8.27 -26.91 0.87
C ASN A 83 -9.32 -26.29 1.81
N GLY A 84 -9.11 -26.37 3.13
CA GLY A 84 -10.05 -25.82 4.11
C GLY A 84 -10.24 -24.31 3.97
N ALA A 85 -9.13 -23.59 3.80
CA ALA A 85 -9.13 -22.14 3.63
C ALA A 85 -9.88 -21.72 2.34
N ASP A 86 -9.60 -22.40 1.22
CA ASP A 86 -10.24 -22.13 -0.07
C ASP A 86 -11.76 -22.33 0.00
N MET A 87 -12.20 -23.47 0.56
CA MET A 87 -13.62 -23.74 0.74
C MET A 87 -14.29 -22.70 1.63
N ARG A 88 -13.65 -22.31 2.75
CA ARG A 88 -14.20 -21.31 3.65
C ARG A 88 -14.32 -19.94 2.98
N LEU A 89 -13.31 -19.55 2.20
CA LEU A 89 -13.33 -18.32 1.41
C LEU A 89 -14.50 -18.31 0.42
N VAL A 90 -14.69 -19.41 -0.32
CA VAL A 90 -15.78 -19.55 -1.30
C VAL A 90 -17.15 -19.42 -0.63
N ILE A 91 -17.35 -20.08 0.52
CA ILE A 91 -18.62 -20.03 1.27
C ILE A 91 -18.91 -18.60 1.71
N ASP A 92 -17.97 -17.95 2.39
CA ASP A 92 -18.14 -16.57 2.88
C ASP A 92 -18.39 -15.58 1.73
N ALA A 93 -17.72 -15.75 0.59
CA ALA A 93 -17.89 -14.87 -0.58
C ALA A 93 -19.28 -15.00 -1.20
N LEU A 94 -19.79 -16.22 -1.35
CA LEU A 94 -21.14 -16.46 -1.85
C LEU A 94 -22.21 -15.99 -0.86
N GLU A 95 -22.02 -16.25 0.44
CA GLU A 95 -22.91 -15.73 1.49
C GLU A 95 -22.99 -14.20 1.42
N LEU A 96 -21.85 -13.51 1.33
CA LEU A 96 -21.81 -12.05 1.22
C LEU A 96 -22.49 -11.55 -0.07
N CYS A 97 -22.30 -12.24 -1.18
CA CYS A 97 -22.92 -11.92 -2.47
C CYS A 97 -24.45 -11.96 -2.40
N TYR A 98 -25.01 -12.92 -1.65
CA TYR A 98 -26.45 -13.06 -1.46
C TYR A 98 -27.01 -12.18 -0.35
N ALA A 99 -26.29 -12.03 0.76
CA ALA A 99 -26.76 -11.29 1.92
C ALA A 99 -26.67 -9.77 1.76
N ARG A 100 -25.75 -9.26 0.94
CA ARG A 100 -25.48 -7.82 0.81
C ARG A 100 -25.46 -7.34 -0.63
N GLU A 101 -26.64 -7.06 -1.16
CA GLU A 101 -26.80 -6.58 -2.54
C GLU A 101 -26.01 -5.31 -2.87
N SER A 102 -25.76 -4.46 -1.88
CA SER A 102 -25.01 -3.22 -2.06
C SER A 102 -23.53 -3.42 -2.42
N ILE A 103 -22.97 -4.62 -2.24
CA ILE A 103 -21.61 -4.96 -2.65
C ILE A 103 -21.67 -5.44 -4.09
N ASP A 104 -21.15 -4.64 -5.01
CA ASP A 104 -21.22 -4.90 -6.45
C ASP A 104 -19.93 -5.51 -7.02
N THR A 105 -18.82 -5.42 -6.26
CA THR A 105 -17.49 -5.80 -6.74
C THR A 105 -16.82 -6.74 -5.74
N PHE A 106 -16.33 -7.87 -6.24
CA PHE A 106 -15.66 -8.91 -5.46
C PHE A 106 -14.22 -9.06 -5.95
N VAL A 107 -13.27 -8.97 -5.02
CA VAL A 107 -11.84 -9.13 -5.29
C VAL A 107 -11.39 -10.45 -4.69
N ILE A 108 -10.84 -11.32 -5.52
CA ILE A 108 -10.28 -12.62 -5.12
C ILE A 108 -8.77 -12.52 -5.19
N GLY A 109 -8.14 -12.46 -4.02
CA GLY A 109 -6.71 -12.47 -3.81
C GLY A 109 -6.13 -13.87 -3.90
N SER A 110 -6.11 -14.48 -5.09
CA SER A 110 -5.46 -15.76 -5.37
C SER A 110 -5.04 -15.86 -6.83
N GLY A 111 -4.01 -16.67 -7.12
CA GLY A 111 -3.59 -16.98 -8.49
C GLY A 111 -4.17 -18.30 -9.03
N ASP A 112 -4.89 -19.06 -8.20
CA ASP A 112 -5.30 -20.43 -8.50
C ASP A 112 -6.51 -20.51 -9.43
N SER A 113 -6.49 -21.47 -10.36
CA SER A 113 -7.66 -21.79 -11.19
C SER A 113 -8.80 -22.44 -10.42
N ASP A 114 -8.55 -22.99 -9.22
CA ASP A 114 -9.61 -23.59 -8.40
C ASP A 114 -10.69 -22.57 -7.97
N PHE A 115 -10.40 -21.26 -8.04
CA PHE A 115 -11.37 -20.19 -7.82
C PHE A 115 -12.19 -19.80 -9.07
N CYS A 116 -11.95 -20.40 -10.24
CA CYS A 116 -12.76 -20.11 -11.45
C CYS A 116 -14.27 -20.32 -11.23
N PRO A 117 -14.75 -21.42 -10.60
CA PRO A 117 -16.17 -21.59 -10.33
C PRO A 117 -16.76 -20.48 -9.46
N LEU A 118 -16.03 -19.98 -8.47
CA LEU A 118 -16.45 -18.84 -7.66
C LEU A 118 -16.55 -17.57 -8.51
N ALA A 119 -15.55 -17.29 -9.35
CA ALA A 119 -15.57 -16.13 -10.24
C ALA A 119 -16.76 -16.17 -11.21
N TYR A 120 -17.02 -17.32 -11.84
CA TYR A 120 -18.20 -17.49 -12.69
C TYR A 120 -19.49 -17.30 -11.91
N LYS A 121 -19.59 -17.85 -10.69
CA LYS A 121 -20.81 -17.74 -9.89
C LYS A 121 -21.10 -16.31 -9.46
N LEU A 122 -20.08 -15.55 -9.08
CA LEU A 122 -20.23 -14.13 -8.74
C LEU A 122 -20.70 -13.31 -9.96
N ARG A 123 -20.15 -13.59 -11.15
CA ARG A 123 -20.54 -12.94 -12.41
C ARG A 123 -21.95 -13.30 -12.85
N GLU A 124 -22.37 -14.56 -12.68
CA GLU A 124 -23.76 -14.98 -12.88
C GLU A 124 -24.74 -14.17 -12.01
N ASN A 125 -24.31 -13.74 -10.83
CA ASN A 125 -25.09 -12.90 -9.92
C ASN A 125 -24.91 -11.39 -10.17
N GLY A 126 -24.37 -11.00 -11.33
CA GLY A 126 -24.22 -9.61 -11.74
C GLY A 126 -23.15 -8.84 -10.97
N ARG A 127 -22.20 -9.53 -10.32
CA ARG A 127 -21.07 -8.89 -9.63
C ARG A 127 -19.87 -8.75 -10.57
N THR A 128 -19.13 -7.66 -10.42
CA THR A 128 -17.82 -7.48 -11.04
C THR A 128 -16.78 -8.28 -10.26
N VAL A 129 -15.98 -9.09 -10.95
CA VAL A 129 -14.93 -9.91 -10.31
C VAL A 129 -13.55 -9.41 -10.72
N ILE A 130 -12.74 -9.09 -9.71
CA ILE A 130 -11.35 -8.65 -9.86
C ILE A 130 -10.42 -9.72 -9.27
N GLY A 131 -9.54 -10.29 -10.08
CA GLY A 131 -8.48 -11.15 -9.57
C GLY A 131 -7.30 -10.32 -9.04
N LEU A 132 -6.64 -10.80 -7.98
CA LEU A 132 -5.48 -10.15 -7.39
C LEU A 132 -4.42 -11.20 -7.05
N ALA A 133 -3.27 -11.17 -7.73
CA ALA A 133 -2.20 -12.15 -7.51
C ALA A 133 -0.85 -11.71 -8.08
N VAL A 134 0.20 -12.48 -7.80
CA VAL A 134 1.51 -12.31 -8.42
C VAL A 134 1.49 -12.89 -9.83
N LYS A 135 1.99 -12.15 -10.82
CA LYS A 135 1.83 -12.50 -12.24
C LYS A 135 2.40 -13.88 -12.58
N GLU A 136 3.54 -14.22 -11.99
CA GLU A 136 4.27 -15.47 -12.25
C GLU A 136 3.56 -16.71 -11.69
N SER A 137 2.71 -16.54 -10.67
CA SER A 137 1.98 -17.63 -10.01
C SER A 137 0.49 -17.67 -10.39
N THR A 138 0.08 -16.88 -11.37
CA THR A 138 -1.33 -16.75 -11.75
C THR A 138 -1.67 -17.66 -12.93
N SER A 139 -2.71 -18.47 -12.77
CA SER A 139 -3.26 -19.29 -13.85
C SER A 139 -3.92 -18.42 -14.93
N PRO A 140 -3.58 -18.57 -16.23
CA PRO A 140 -4.27 -17.88 -17.32
C PRO A 140 -5.78 -18.18 -17.40
N LEU A 141 -6.20 -19.34 -16.88
CA LEU A 141 -7.63 -19.69 -16.79
C LEU A 141 -8.33 -18.78 -15.78
N PHE A 142 -7.72 -18.55 -14.62
CA PHE A 142 -8.29 -17.68 -13.60
C PHE A 142 -8.37 -16.22 -14.05
N VAL A 143 -7.35 -15.73 -14.74
CA VAL A 143 -7.37 -14.38 -15.35
C VAL A 143 -8.56 -14.22 -16.30
N LYS A 144 -8.86 -15.24 -17.12
CA LYS A 144 -10.01 -15.22 -18.06
C LYS A 144 -11.36 -15.37 -17.37
N ALA A 145 -11.39 -15.95 -16.16
CA ALA A 145 -12.63 -16.09 -15.40
C ALA A 145 -13.07 -14.76 -14.77
N CYS A 146 -12.11 -13.89 -14.43
CA CYS A 146 -12.33 -12.55 -13.88
C CYS A 146 -12.65 -11.50 -14.96
N ASP A 147 -13.30 -10.41 -14.56
CA ASP A 147 -13.54 -9.26 -15.44
C ASP A 147 -12.31 -8.33 -15.53
N GLU A 148 -11.56 -8.23 -14.42
CA GLU A 148 -10.30 -7.50 -14.35
C GLU A 148 -9.26 -8.25 -13.52
N PHE A 149 -7.97 -7.94 -13.71
CA PHE A 149 -6.89 -8.51 -12.92
C PHE A 149 -5.88 -7.46 -12.45
N ILE A 150 -5.57 -7.46 -11.15
CA ILE A 150 -4.57 -6.60 -10.51
C ILE A 150 -3.37 -7.45 -10.11
N TYR A 151 -2.22 -7.19 -10.74
CA TYR A 151 -0.99 -7.90 -10.38
C TYR A 151 -0.28 -7.24 -9.19
N LEU A 152 -0.03 -8.05 -8.16
CA LEU A 152 0.85 -7.73 -7.04
C LEU A 152 2.29 -7.56 -7.55
N ARG A 153 2.96 -6.50 -7.09
CA ARG A 153 4.40 -6.33 -7.30
C ARG A 153 5.11 -6.71 -6.01
N PRO A 154 6.05 -7.67 -6.03
CA PRO A 154 6.90 -7.92 -4.89
C PRO A 154 7.64 -6.63 -4.51
N ARG A 155 7.71 -6.33 -3.22
CA ARG A 155 8.54 -5.23 -2.74
C ARG A 155 9.99 -5.59 -3.00
N GLN A 156 10.58 -5.03 -4.05
CA GLN A 156 12.02 -5.12 -4.26
C GLN A 156 12.69 -4.52 -3.02
N SER A 157 13.44 -5.34 -2.27
CA SER A 157 14.38 -4.81 -1.30
C SER A 157 15.27 -3.83 -2.07
N ARG A 158 15.29 -2.56 -1.69
CA ARG A 158 16.32 -1.63 -2.16
C ARG A 158 17.67 -2.15 -1.65
N SER A 159 18.25 -3.11 -2.36
CA SER A 159 19.67 -3.33 -2.31
C SER A 159 20.29 -2.11 -2.97
N ASP A 160 21.03 -1.36 -2.17
CA ASP A 160 21.96 -0.33 -2.60
C ASP A 160 22.96 -0.96 -3.59
N LYS A 161 22.58 -1.05 -4.85
CA LYS A 161 23.45 -1.38 -5.98
C LYS A 161 23.31 -0.21 -6.94
N GLY A 162 24.29 0.67 -6.83
CA GLY A 162 24.38 1.89 -7.61
C GLY A 162 24.26 1.64 -9.11
N ASP A 163 23.71 2.65 -9.76
CA ASP A 163 23.83 2.96 -11.17
C ASP A 163 25.25 2.67 -11.68
N LYS A 164 25.44 1.48 -12.25
CA LYS A 164 26.43 1.20 -13.28
C LYS A 164 25.91 0.07 -14.15
N GLU A 165 25.07 0.42 -15.12
CA GLU A 165 25.14 -0.19 -16.45
C GLU A 165 24.32 0.62 -17.46
N LYS A 166 24.95 1.67 -18.00
CA LYS A 166 24.69 2.08 -19.38
C LYS A 166 25.89 1.70 -20.22
N GLY A 167 25.63 0.85 -21.20
CA GLY A 167 26.36 0.79 -22.46
C GLY A 167 27.55 -0.16 -22.47
N ARG A 168 27.37 -1.29 -23.15
CA ARG A 168 28.37 -1.80 -24.13
C ARG A 168 27.75 -2.88 -25.02
N GLN A 169 27.16 -2.42 -26.11
CA GLN A 169 27.13 -3.18 -27.36
C GLN A 169 28.56 -3.25 -27.93
N SER A 170 28.97 -4.49 -28.20
CA SER A 170 29.81 -4.94 -29.32
C SER A 170 30.85 -3.99 -29.92
N VAL A 171 32.13 -4.30 -29.70
CA VAL A 171 33.12 -4.42 -30.80
C VAL A 171 34.28 -5.31 -30.35
N SER A 172 34.69 -6.15 -31.29
CA SER A 172 35.65 -7.24 -31.25
C SER A 172 37.12 -6.79 -31.35
N ALA A 173 37.96 -7.51 -30.60
CA ALA A 173 39.27 -8.09 -30.95
C ALA A 173 40.51 -7.24 -31.34
N GLU A 174 41.66 -7.81 -30.92
CA GLU A 174 43.07 -7.63 -31.34
C GLU A 174 43.88 -6.54 -30.60
N GLU A 175 44.77 -6.95 -29.67
CA GLU A 175 46.23 -7.22 -29.84
C GLU A 175 47.05 -5.92 -29.97
N ALA A 176 48.26 -5.72 -29.43
CA ALA A 176 49.16 -6.38 -28.51
C ALA A 176 50.27 -5.34 -28.19
N GLY A 177 51.08 -5.58 -27.15
CA GLY A 177 52.50 -5.15 -27.19
C GLY A 177 52.92 -3.84 -26.50
N HIS A 178 53.42 -4.00 -25.27
CA HIS A 178 54.76 -3.56 -24.79
C HIS A 178 55.40 -2.26 -25.33
N GLY A 179 55.78 -1.33 -24.43
CA GLY A 179 56.73 -0.28 -24.80
C GLY A 179 57.04 0.82 -23.78
N LYS A 180 58.06 0.57 -22.96
CA LYS A 180 58.87 1.44 -22.06
C LYS A 180 59.06 2.94 -22.40
N ARG A 181 59.33 3.70 -21.31
CA ARG A 181 60.05 5.01 -21.17
C ARG A 181 59.27 6.25 -21.65
N GLY A 182 59.30 7.40 -21.00
CA GLY A 182 60.07 7.95 -19.88
C GLY A 182 60.01 9.48 -19.93
N GLY A 183 60.24 10.15 -18.80
CA GLY A 183 60.46 11.61 -18.70
C GLY A 183 59.25 12.38 -18.14
N ARG A 184 59.31 12.92 -16.90
CA ARG A 184 59.89 14.24 -16.50
C ARG A 184 59.20 15.39 -17.24
N GLN A 185 58.73 16.48 -16.65
CA GLN A 185 58.88 17.21 -15.39
C GLN A 185 57.58 18.03 -15.23
N GLY A 186 57.12 18.52 -14.10
CA GLY A 186 57.69 18.76 -12.78
C GLY A 186 56.90 19.89 -12.11
N ARG A 187 57.05 20.01 -10.78
CA ARG A 187 56.94 21.23 -9.95
C ARG A 187 55.61 22.04 -9.99
N ASP A 188 55.07 22.60 -8.92
CA ASP A 188 55.51 22.82 -7.54
C ASP A 188 54.23 22.94 -6.68
N GLU A 189 54.25 22.21 -5.56
CA GLU A 189 53.95 22.68 -4.21
C GLU A 189 52.90 23.80 -3.89
N LYS A 190 51.99 23.38 -3.00
CA LYS A 190 51.58 24.01 -1.71
C LYS A 190 50.48 25.08 -1.67
N GLY A 191 49.55 24.82 -0.74
CA GLY A 191 48.64 25.78 -0.10
C GLY A 191 47.23 25.20 -0.02
N ARG A 192 46.85 24.37 0.96
CA ARG A 192 46.55 24.71 2.38
C ARG A 192 45.53 25.85 2.46
N GLY A 193 44.29 25.55 2.84
CA GLY A 193 43.34 26.60 3.19
C GLY A 193 41.88 26.19 3.20
N ASP A 194 41.51 25.45 4.25
CA ASP A 194 40.17 25.47 4.82
C ASP A 194 39.65 26.92 4.96
N LYS A 195 38.43 27.20 4.49
CA LYS A 195 37.57 28.29 5.01
C LYS A 195 36.18 28.25 4.39
N GLU A 196 35.31 27.62 5.16
CA GLU A 196 33.95 28.07 5.42
C GLU A 196 33.85 29.61 5.51
N LYS A 197 33.03 30.22 4.64
CA LYS A 197 32.36 31.51 4.85
C LYS A 197 31.09 31.60 3.99
N THR A 198 29.94 31.51 4.63
CA THR A 198 28.68 32.20 4.28
C THR A 198 28.85 33.73 4.38
N PRO A 199 27.83 34.57 4.11
CA PRO A 199 26.92 34.65 2.96
C PRO A 199 26.83 36.11 2.43
N GLN A 200 26.38 36.32 1.19
CA GLN A 200 25.69 37.53 0.68
C GLN A 200 25.32 37.21 -0.78
N GLY A 201 24.07 37.33 -1.23
CA GLY A 201 23.21 38.51 -1.09
C GLY A 201 23.11 39.12 -2.48
N GLY A 202 22.14 38.64 -3.28
CA GLY A 202 21.89 39.13 -4.63
C GLY A 202 20.45 38.85 -5.00
N GLY A 203 19.57 39.79 -4.63
CA GLY A 203 18.15 39.72 -4.91
C GLY A 203 17.88 39.74 -6.42
N LYS A 204 17.03 38.81 -6.86
CA LYS A 204 16.16 38.97 -8.02
C LYS A 204 14.80 38.37 -7.66
N SER A 205 13.83 39.26 -7.58
CA SER A 205 12.41 39.08 -7.90
C SER A 205 11.88 37.66 -7.69
N GLN A 206 11.23 37.42 -6.54
CA GLN A 206 10.38 36.23 -6.39
C GLN A 206 9.28 36.29 -7.46
N PRO A 207 9.22 35.37 -8.43
CA PRO A 207 7.95 35.14 -9.10
C PRO A 207 7.01 34.60 -8.03
N LYS A 208 5.81 35.19 -7.92
CA LYS A 208 4.76 34.65 -7.06
C LYS A 208 4.63 33.17 -7.38
N THR A 209 5.09 32.33 -6.46
CA THR A 209 5.08 30.88 -6.64
C THR A 209 3.66 30.43 -6.33
N GLU A 210 2.79 30.57 -7.34
CA GLU A 210 1.40 30.17 -7.22
C GLU A 210 1.34 28.65 -7.33
N VAL A 211 0.71 28.04 -6.33
CA VAL A 211 0.45 26.59 -6.33
C VAL A 211 -0.47 26.28 -7.51
N PRO A 212 -0.12 25.33 -8.39
CA PRO A 212 -0.95 24.97 -9.54
C PRO A 212 -2.33 24.50 -9.10
N ASP A 213 -3.38 24.94 -9.80
CA ASP A 213 -4.76 24.56 -9.49
C ASP A 213 -4.96 23.03 -9.55
N ILE A 214 -4.26 22.36 -10.47
CA ILE A 214 -4.27 20.90 -10.58
C ILE A 214 -3.72 20.22 -9.32
N ALA A 215 -2.65 20.77 -8.74
CA ALA A 215 -2.04 20.22 -7.53
C ALA A 215 -2.99 20.39 -6.33
N ARG A 216 -3.68 21.54 -6.25
CA ARG A 216 -4.72 21.78 -5.24
C ARG A 216 -5.87 20.79 -5.39
N GLU A 217 -6.41 20.63 -6.60
CA GLU A 217 -7.54 19.74 -6.87
C GLU A 217 -7.20 18.29 -6.53
N VAL A 218 -6.03 17.80 -6.97
CA VAL A 218 -5.59 16.42 -6.72
C VAL A 218 -5.43 16.18 -5.21
N VAL A 219 -4.74 17.07 -4.51
CA VAL A 219 -4.52 16.96 -3.06
C VAL A 219 -5.84 16.97 -2.31
N GLN A 220 -6.74 17.90 -2.60
CA GLN A 220 -8.05 17.97 -1.96
C GLN A 220 -8.88 16.70 -2.24
N SER A 221 -8.90 16.21 -3.49
CA SER A 221 -9.67 15.01 -3.82
C SER A 221 -9.09 13.73 -3.22
N MET A 222 -7.76 13.66 -3.05
CA MET A 222 -7.09 12.53 -2.41
C MET A 222 -7.30 12.56 -0.90
N LEU A 223 -7.07 13.70 -0.25
CA LEU A 223 -7.18 13.83 1.20
C LEU A 223 -8.64 13.77 1.69
N ALA A 224 -9.62 14.23 0.91
CA ALA A 224 -11.04 14.10 1.25
C ALA A 224 -11.53 12.64 1.28
N ARG A 225 -10.87 11.74 0.54
CA ARG A 225 -11.21 10.31 0.48
C ARG A 225 -10.30 9.44 1.36
N ALA A 226 -9.14 9.97 1.76
CA ALA A 226 -8.17 9.27 2.57
C ALA A 226 -8.64 9.17 4.02
N THR A 227 -8.59 7.97 4.59
CA THR A 227 -8.83 7.72 6.02
C THR A 227 -7.53 7.74 6.84
N GLY A 228 -6.41 8.10 6.22
CA GLY A 228 -5.08 8.08 6.84
C GLY A 228 -4.00 8.80 6.01
N PRO A 229 -2.72 8.69 6.42
CA PRO A 229 -1.61 9.38 5.77
C PRO A 229 -1.35 8.91 4.34
N VAL A 230 -1.20 9.87 3.42
CA VAL A 230 -0.95 9.67 1.98
C VAL A 230 0.52 9.91 1.67
N ASN A 231 1.11 9.11 0.78
CA ASN A 231 2.51 9.30 0.38
C ASN A 231 2.66 10.47 -0.63
N PRO A 232 3.66 11.36 -0.47
CA PRO A 232 4.03 12.38 -1.44
C PRO A 232 4.10 11.89 -2.90
N SER A 233 4.69 10.71 -3.13
CA SER A 233 4.86 10.18 -4.49
C SER A 233 3.53 9.91 -5.18
N LEU A 234 2.48 9.52 -4.44
CA LEU A 234 1.14 9.28 -4.99
C LEU A 234 0.48 10.58 -5.44
N ILE A 235 0.69 11.67 -4.69
CA ILE A 235 0.20 12.99 -5.06
C ILE A 235 0.88 13.43 -6.37
N LYS A 236 2.20 13.21 -6.50
CA LYS A 236 2.93 13.53 -7.73
C LYS A 236 2.43 12.72 -8.92
N GLU A 237 2.29 11.41 -8.77
CA GLU A 237 1.79 10.53 -9.84
C GLU A 237 0.36 10.88 -10.27
N ALA A 238 -0.52 11.23 -9.32
CA ALA A 238 -1.89 11.64 -9.63
C ALA A 238 -1.96 12.98 -10.36
N ILE A 239 -1.06 13.92 -10.06
CA ILE A 239 -0.94 15.15 -10.83
C ILE A 239 -0.48 14.84 -12.25
N VAL A 240 0.60 14.07 -12.42
CA VAL A 240 1.12 13.68 -13.75
C VAL A 240 0.10 12.86 -14.56
N ARG A 241 -0.77 12.08 -13.91
CA ARG A 241 -1.81 11.30 -14.61
C ARG A 241 -2.94 12.18 -15.15
N LYS A 242 -3.30 13.25 -14.44
CA LYS A 242 -4.28 14.23 -14.92
C LYS A 242 -3.65 15.17 -15.94
N GLU A 243 -2.39 15.52 -15.76
CA GLU A 243 -1.64 16.44 -16.61
C GLU A 243 -0.25 15.84 -16.92
N PRO A 244 -0.12 15.08 -18.03
CA PRO A 244 1.11 14.38 -18.39
C PRO A 244 2.35 15.27 -18.54
N ASP A 245 2.14 16.55 -18.88
CA ASP A 245 3.19 17.55 -19.08
C ASP A 245 3.54 18.31 -17.79
N PHE A 246 2.98 17.91 -16.64
CA PHE A 246 3.23 18.61 -15.38
C PHE A 246 4.70 18.53 -14.92
N ASP A 247 5.36 19.69 -14.85
CA ASP A 247 6.68 19.87 -14.22
C ASP A 247 6.60 20.94 -13.12
N GLU A 248 7.01 20.58 -11.90
CA GLU A 248 7.01 21.50 -10.76
C GLU A 248 7.87 22.76 -10.99
N ARG A 249 8.91 22.64 -11.83
CA ARG A 249 9.83 23.73 -12.14
C ARG A 249 9.19 24.82 -12.99
N GLU A 250 8.27 24.44 -13.88
CA GLU A 250 7.51 25.40 -14.70
C GLU A 250 6.59 26.27 -13.83
N HIS A 251 6.19 25.74 -12.68
CA HIS A 251 5.41 26.43 -11.66
C HIS A 251 6.27 27.12 -10.58
N GLY A 252 7.58 27.23 -10.79
CA GLY A 252 8.50 27.93 -9.89
C GLY A 252 8.97 27.12 -8.67
N PHE A 253 8.66 25.82 -8.61
CA PHE A 253 9.11 24.92 -7.53
C PHE A 253 10.30 24.08 -7.99
N SER A 254 11.46 24.24 -7.34
CA SER A 254 12.65 23.47 -7.70
C SER A 254 12.53 21.96 -7.43
N THR A 255 11.65 21.56 -6.50
CA THR A 255 11.40 20.17 -6.13
C THR A 255 9.93 20.00 -5.73
N PHE A 256 9.40 18.79 -5.92
CA PHE A 256 8.05 18.43 -5.47
C PHE A 256 7.85 18.61 -3.96
N ALA A 257 8.91 18.41 -3.16
CA ALA A 257 8.88 18.69 -1.72
C ALA A 257 8.62 20.18 -1.40
N ARG A 258 9.07 21.11 -2.25
CA ARG A 258 8.75 22.54 -2.11
C ARG A 258 7.33 22.86 -2.52
N LEU A 259 6.81 22.18 -3.55
CA LEU A 259 5.39 22.29 -3.92
C LEU A 259 4.49 21.83 -2.76
N LEU A 260 4.81 20.69 -2.13
CA LEU A 260 4.08 20.23 -0.94
C LEU A 260 4.20 21.21 0.25
N ALA A 261 5.36 21.85 0.44
CA ALA A 261 5.52 22.87 1.47
C ALA A 261 4.64 24.11 1.21
N ALA A 262 4.44 24.50 -0.05
CA ALA A 262 3.55 25.59 -0.41
C ALA A 262 2.07 25.22 -0.26
N LEU A 263 1.70 23.97 -0.59
CA LEU A 263 0.37 23.42 -0.30
C LEU A 263 0.09 23.37 1.22
N GLU A 264 1.10 23.06 2.04
CA GLU A 264 1.02 23.12 3.51
C GLU A 264 0.81 24.55 4.01
N GLN A 265 1.52 25.54 3.45
CA GLN A 265 1.32 26.96 3.78
C GLN A 265 -0.08 27.48 3.40
N GLN A 266 -0.71 26.90 2.38
CA GLN A 266 -2.10 27.19 2.01
C GLN A 266 -3.13 26.44 2.87
N GLY A 267 -2.70 25.64 3.86
CA GLY A 267 -3.60 24.89 4.75
C GLY A 267 -4.35 23.75 4.05
N LEU A 268 -3.85 23.26 2.91
CA LEU A 268 -4.49 22.18 2.15
C LEU A 268 -4.06 20.79 2.62
N LEU A 269 -2.91 20.71 3.29
CA LEU A 269 -2.32 19.48 3.77
C LEU A 269 -1.41 19.77 4.97
N ARG A 270 -1.05 18.72 5.69
CA ARG A 270 0.02 18.73 6.70
C ARG A 270 1.01 17.61 6.41
N ARG A 271 2.30 17.88 6.55
CA ARG A 271 3.33 16.84 6.40
C ARG A 271 3.63 16.22 7.76
N ILE A 272 3.59 14.90 7.83
CA ILE A 272 3.98 14.14 9.01
C ILE A 272 5.15 13.22 8.67
N GLN A 273 6.04 13.00 9.63
CA GLN A 273 7.13 12.04 9.49
C GLN A 273 6.80 10.81 10.33
N GLN A 274 6.65 9.66 9.68
CA GLN A 274 6.51 8.38 10.37
C GLN A 274 7.76 7.55 10.08
N GLY A 275 8.61 7.43 11.11
CA GLY A 275 9.93 6.80 10.99
C GLY A 275 10.85 7.52 10.00
N ARG A 276 11.28 6.82 8.95
CA ARG A 276 12.18 7.34 7.90
C ARG A 276 11.45 7.94 6.70
N GLN A 277 10.13 7.95 6.68
CA GLN A 277 9.33 8.38 5.53
C GLN A 277 8.44 9.57 5.87
N TRP A 278 8.20 10.40 4.85
CA TRP A 278 7.31 11.56 4.92
C TRP A 278 5.96 11.19 4.32
N TYR A 279 4.89 11.58 5.02
CA TYR A 279 3.51 11.43 4.60
C TYR A 279 2.79 12.77 4.63
N VAL A 280 1.65 12.82 3.98
CA VAL A 280 0.77 13.97 3.83
C VAL A 280 -0.58 13.58 4.38
N VAL A 281 -1.11 14.36 5.31
CA VAL A 281 -2.47 14.19 5.85
C VAL A 281 -3.30 15.44 5.55
N ALA A 282 -4.62 15.33 5.68
CA ALA A 282 -5.51 16.49 5.64
C ALA A 282 -5.12 17.51 6.72
N ALA A 283 -5.36 18.80 6.48
CA ALA A 283 -4.96 19.86 7.41
C ALA A 283 -5.69 19.76 8.77
N ASP A 284 -6.87 19.17 8.78
CA ASP A 284 -7.73 18.87 9.93
C ASP A 284 -7.52 17.46 10.50
N PHE A 285 -6.56 16.69 9.98
CA PHE A 285 -6.30 15.33 10.45
C PHE A 285 -5.76 15.34 11.89
N ASP A 286 -6.52 14.73 12.80
CA ASP A 286 -6.15 14.63 14.20
C ASP A 286 -4.99 13.64 14.35
N VAL A 287 -3.78 14.18 14.46
CA VAL A 287 -2.58 13.38 14.68
C VAL A 287 -2.62 12.92 16.14
N GLY A 288 -3.19 11.74 16.38
CA GLY A 288 -3.08 11.04 17.66
C GLY A 288 -1.63 11.07 18.14
N GLY A 289 -1.37 11.94 19.13
CA GLY A 289 -0.05 12.44 19.45
C GLY A 289 0.87 11.36 20.00
N GLY A 290 2.04 11.24 19.37
CA GLY A 290 3.20 10.58 19.95
C GLY A 290 4.44 11.42 19.72
N ASP A 291 4.79 12.28 20.68
CA ASP A 291 6.15 12.22 21.25
C ASP A 291 6.37 13.03 22.55
N THR A 292 7.07 12.36 23.46
CA THR A 292 7.92 12.81 24.59
C THR A 292 7.40 13.41 25.91
N LYS A 293 7.85 12.73 26.99
CA LYS A 293 8.31 13.22 28.30
C LYS A 293 7.28 13.72 29.34
N GLY A 294 6.90 12.78 30.20
CA GLY A 294 7.23 12.85 31.64
C GLY A 294 6.35 13.70 32.55
N LYS A 295 5.42 13.05 33.26
CA LYS A 295 5.23 13.30 34.70
C LYS A 295 4.52 12.13 35.37
N LYS A 296 5.26 11.40 36.22
CA LYS A 296 4.69 10.50 37.22
C LYS A 296 3.83 11.30 38.19
N ARG A 297 2.57 10.93 38.35
CA ARG A 297 1.77 11.08 39.56
C ARG A 297 0.75 9.94 39.59
N GLY A 298 0.90 9.02 40.54
CA GLY A 298 -0.23 8.21 41.03
C GLY A 298 -0.75 8.83 42.34
N PRO A 299 -1.54 8.10 43.13
CA PRO A 299 -2.76 7.36 42.76
C PRO A 299 -3.95 7.73 43.70
N ALA A 300 -5.18 7.37 43.32
CA ALA A 300 -6.41 7.26 44.14
C ALA A 300 -7.62 7.16 43.17
N HIS A 301 -8.66 6.35 43.30
CA HIS A 301 -9.25 5.62 44.42
C HIS A 301 -10.01 4.38 43.88
N ALA A 302 -10.18 3.38 44.75
CA ALA A 302 -10.95 2.16 44.56
C ALA A 302 -12.47 2.35 44.77
N ALA A 303 -13.26 1.50 44.11
CA ALA A 303 -14.59 0.97 44.44
C ALA A 303 -14.85 -0.15 43.39
N GLU A 304 -14.88 -1.46 43.67
CA GLU A 304 -15.90 -2.25 44.41
C GLU A 304 -17.32 -1.81 44.06
N GLU A 305 -18.30 -2.63 43.70
CA GLU A 305 -18.55 -4.05 43.39
C GLU A 305 -19.93 -3.99 42.67
N ASP A 306 -20.26 -4.97 41.82
CA ASP A 306 -21.58 -5.63 41.80
C ASP A 306 -21.66 -6.56 40.58
N ASP A 307 -21.48 -7.84 40.88
CA ASP A 307 -21.81 -9.00 40.05
C ASP A 307 -23.34 -9.14 39.95
N GLU A 308 -23.92 -8.99 38.76
CA GLU A 308 -25.23 -9.58 38.45
C GLU A 308 -25.02 -10.77 37.50
N LEU A 309 -24.94 -11.95 38.10
CA LEU A 309 -25.01 -13.25 37.44
C LEU A 309 -26.46 -13.50 36.97
N GLU A 310 -26.71 -13.39 35.67
CA GLU A 310 -27.93 -13.91 35.03
C GLU A 310 -27.97 -15.45 35.15
N SER A 311 -28.88 -15.92 35.99
CA SER A 311 -29.28 -17.32 36.12
C SER A 311 -30.07 -17.76 34.89
N TYR A 312 -29.51 -18.65 34.07
CA TYR A 312 -30.27 -19.40 33.07
C TYR A 312 -30.95 -20.62 33.74
N PRO A 313 -32.26 -20.83 33.53
CA PRO A 313 -32.92 -22.05 33.97
C PRO A 313 -32.53 -23.25 33.08
N ASP A 314 -32.22 -24.38 33.73
CA ASP A 314 -32.03 -25.69 33.10
C ASP A 314 -33.32 -26.12 32.36
N PRO A 315 -33.25 -26.64 31.13
CA PRO A 315 -34.37 -27.33 30.52
C PRO A 315 -34.49 -28.74 31.10
N ASP A 316 -35.64 -28.98 31.74
CA ASP A 316 -36.07 -30.26 32.33
C ASP A 316 -35.78 -31.47 31.43
N GLU A 317 -35.24 -32.51 32.07
CA GLU A 317 -35.33 -33.89 31.62
C GLU A 317 -36.80 -34.27 31.49
N ASP A 318 -37.23 -34.66 30.28
CA ASP A 318 -38.51 -35.35 30.10
C ASP A 318 -38.24 -36.74 29.50
N GLU A 319 -38.82 -37.72 30.19
CA GLU A 319 -38.60 -39.15 30.08
C GLU A 319 -39.23 -39.74 28.79
N GLY A 320 -38.61 -40.82 28.30
CA GLY A 320 -39.13 -41.69 27.24
C GLY A 320 -38.20 -42.82 26.87
#